data_AF-A0A3A3GIU2-F1
#
_entry.id   AF-A0A3A3GIU2-F1
#
_cell.length_a   1.000
_cell.length_b   1.000
_cell.length_c   1.000
_cell.angle_alpha   90.00
_cell.angle_beta   90.00
_cell.angle_gamma   90.00
#
_symmetry.space_group_name_H-M   'P 1'
#
loop_
_entity.id
_entity.type
_entity.pdbx_description
1 polymer ?
#
loop_
_entity_poly.entity_id
_entity_poly.type
_entity_poly.pdbx_seq_one_letter_code
_entity_poly.pdbx_strand_id
1 'polypeptide(L)'
;MPKFRQLPFDLHDPLHRWLRFLEQKATAEQLEELMMLDKVFKEAEDRLARLASDAETRRRYALREKASHDHASLLQDARTAGFQEGIDQGIEQGFEQGIYQTALNMLREGLETTFISRITGLDAAQLERVKETMLLEPESNGTSLN
;
A
#
# COMPACT_ATOMS: atom_id res chain seq x y z
N MET A 1 -39.17 -13.25 28.57
CA MET A 1 -40.40 -12.75 29.22
C MET A 1 -40.94 -13.80 30.19
N PRO A 2 -41.17 -13.49 31.49
CA PRO A 2 -41.37 -14.50 32.55
C PRO A 2 -42.73 -15.23 32.55
N LYS A 3 -43.76 -14.71 31.87
CA LYS A 3 -45.14 -15.24 31.94
C LYS A 3 -45.42 -16.48 31.08
N PHE A 4 -44.54 -16.83 30.13
CA PHE A 4 -44.79 -17.91 29.16
C PHE A 4 -44.15 -19.26 29.51
N ARG A 5 -43.22 -19.32 30.48
CA ARG A 5 -42.55 -20.57 30.87
C ARG A 5 -43.41 -21.51 31.74
N GLN A 6 -44.61 -21.09 32.12
CA GLN A 6 -45.47 -21.82 33.06
C GLN A 6 -46.70 -22.46 32.38
N LEU A 7 -46.84 -22.31 31.06
CA LEU A 7 -47.93 -22.91 30.29
C LEU A 7 -47.48 -24.24 29.67
N PRO A 8 -48.34 -25.27 29.63
CA PRO A 8 -48.04 -26.50 28.91
C PRO A 8 -47.85 -26.16 27.43
N PHE A 9 -46.74 -26.64 26.85
CA PHE A 9 -46.49 -26.45 25.43
C PHE A 9 -47.48 -27.25 24.60
N ASP A 10 -48.07 -26.59 23.61
CA ASP A 10 -49.05 -27.18 22.70
C ASP A 10 -48.57 -27.02 21.26
N LEU A 11 -48.36 -28.15 20.55
CA LEU A 11 -47.95 -28.14 19.14
C LEU A 11 -49.06 -27.65 18.21
N HIS A 12 -50.32 -27.69 18.62
CA HIS A 12 -51.45 -27.26 17.80
C HIS A 12 -51.71 -25.76 17.86
N ASP A 13 -51.19 -25.06 18.88
CA ASP A 13 -51.24 -23.61 18.98
C ASP A 13 -50.14 -22.95 18.10
N PRO A 14 -50.52 -22.13 17.09
CA PRO A 14 -49.56 -21.42 16.25
C PRO A 14 -48.59 -20.53 17.05
N LEU A 15 -49.04 -19.90 18.14
CA LEU A 15 -48.20 -19.03 18.95
C LEU A 15 -47.11 -19.84 19.66
N HIS A 16 -47.45 -21.01 20.19
CA HIS A 16 -46.47 -21.91 20.81
C HIS A 16 -45.45 -22.42 19.80
N ARG A 17 -45.86 -22.75 18.56
CA ARG A 17 -44.92 -23.14 17.48
C ARG A 17 -43.93 -22.02 17.13
N TRP A 18 -44.41 -20.79 16.99
CA TRP A 18 -43.54 -19.63 16.73
C TRP A 18 -42.62 -19.31 17.92
N LEU A 19 -43.13 -19.42 19.15
CA LEU A 19 -42.31 -19.25 20.35
C LEU A 19 -41.20 -20.29 20.42
N ARG A 20 -41.49 -21.55 20.07
CA ARG A 20 -40.48 -22.62 20.01
C ARG A 20 -39.47 -22.43 18.88
N PHE A 21 -39.93 -22.04 17.68
CA PHE A 21 -39.05 -21.73 16.56
C PHE A 21 -38.06 -20.60 16.87
N LEU A 22 -38.48 -19.59 17.64
CA LEU A 22 -37.67 -18.43 18.03
C LEU A 22 -36.88 -18.63 19.34
N GLU A 23 -37.05 -19.76 20.03
CA GLU A 23 -36.35 -20.06 21.28
C GLU A 23 -34.93 -20.58 21.04
N GLN A 24 -33.93 -19.89 21.60
CA GLN A 24 -32.50 -20.20 21.43
C GLN A 24 -32.06 -21.59 21.95
N LYS A 25 -32.94 -22.30 22.66
CA LYS A 25 -32.68 -23.64 23.23
C LYS A 25 -33.43 -24.77 22.50
N ALA A 26 -34.13 -24.48 21.41
CA ALA A 26 -34.77 -25.52 20.61
C ALA A 26 -33.71 -26.47 20.04
N THR A 27 -33.95 -27.78 20.16
CA THR A 27 -33.05 -28.79 19.59
C THR A 27 -33.32 -28.96 18.09
N ALA A 28 -32.33 -29.48 17.34
CA ALA A 28 -32.48 -29.72 15.90
C ALA A 28 -33.70 -30.61 15.57
N GLU A 29 -33.95 -31.63 16.39
CA GLU A 29 -35.09 -32.54 16.25
C GLU A 29 -36.44 -31.81 16.44
N GLN A 30 -36.52 -30.85 17.35
CA GLN A 30 -37.72 -30.05 17.59
C GLN A 30 -37.98 -29.05 16.47
N LEU A 31 -36.93 -28.51 15.86
CA LEU A 31 -37.04 -27.61 14.71
C LEU A 31 -37.48 -28.38 13.46
N GLU A 32 -36.94 -29.57 13.25
CA GLU A 32 -37.34 -30.46 12.15
C GLU A 32 -38.82 -30.89 12.27
N GLU A 33 -39.28 -31.20 13.49
CA GLU A 33 -40.69 -31.48 13.76
C GLU A 33 -41.60 -30.30 13.36
N LEU A 34 -41.21 -29.06 13.68
CA LEU A 34 -41.96 -27.86 13.28
C LEU A 34 -41.96 -27.62 11.77
N MET A 35 -40.84 -27.89 11.09
CA MET A 35 -40.73 -27.77 9.63
C MET A 35 -41.55 -28.83 8.89
N MET A 36 -41.74 -30.01 9.49
CA MET A 36 -42.59 -31.08 8.98
C MET A 36 -44.08 -30.80 9.20
N LEU A 37 -44.42 -30.12 10.30
CA LEU A 37 -45.80 -29.74 10.64
C LEU A 37 -46.31 -28.55 9.81
N ASP A 38 -45.47 -27.55 9.56
CA ASP A 38 -45.87 -26.37 8.80
C ASP A 38 -44.72 -25.83 7.93
N LYS A 39 -44.99 -25.75 6.63
CA LYS A 39 -44.05 -25.28 5.61
C LYS A 39 -43.58 -23.84 5.86
N VAL A 40 -44.35 -23.03 6.60
CA VAL A 40 -43.97 -21.65 6.94
C VAL A 40 -42.67 -21.59 7.75
N PHE A 41 -42.41 -22.57 8.62
CA PHE A 41 -41.16 -22.62 9.38
C PHE A 41 -39.96 -22.96 8.50
N LYS A 42 -40.16 -23.82 7.50
CA LYS A 42 -39.14 -24.09 6.48
C LYS A 42 -38.82 -22.84 5.66
N GLU A 43 -39.83 -22.09 5.24
CA GLU A 43 -39.63 -20.83 4.50
C GLU A 43 -38.97 -19.74 5.36
N ALA A 44 -39.23 -19.72 6.66
CA ALA A 44 -38.57 -18.82 7.62
C ALA A 44 -37.09 -19.19 7.81
N GLU A 45 -36.77 -20.48 8.00
CA GLU A 45 -35.40 -20.98 8.12
C GLU A 45 -34.59 -20.70 6.84
N ASP A 46 -35.17 -20.94 5.67
CA ASP A 46 -34.54 -20.65 4.38
C ASP A 46 -34.21 -19.15 4.21
N ARG A 47 -35.05 -18.25 4.76
CA ARG A 47 -34.79 -16.80 4.76
C ARG A 47 -33.72 -16.40 5.77
N LEU A 48 -33.73 -17.02 6.96
CA LEU A 48 -32.69 -16.80 7.97
C LEU A 48 -31.32 -17.26 7.47
N ALA A 49 -31.25 -18.43 6.82
CA ALA A 49 -30.04 -18.91 6.14
C ALA A 49 -29.59 -17.95 5.02
N ARG A 50 -30.53 -17.39 4.26
CA ARG A 50 -30.25 -16.38 3.22
C ARG A 50 -29.73 -15.05 3.79
N LEU A 51 -30.13 -14.68 5.00
CA LEU A 51 -29.59 -13.51 5.70
C LEU A 51 -28.24 -13.82 6.36
N ALA A 52 -28.05 -15.02 6.91
CA ALA A 52 -26.77 -15.50 7.41
C ALA A 52 -25.72 -15.71 6.28
N SER A 53 -26.19 -15.80 5.03
CA SER A 53 -25.42 -15.57 3.80
C SER A 53 -24.88 -14.12 3.65
N ASP A 54 -24.90 -13.32 4.72
CA ASP A 54 -23.88 -12.34 5.13
C ASP A 54 -22.40 -12.75 4.88
N ALA A 55 -22.13 -13.92 4.31
CA ALA A 55 -20.91 -14.27 3.58
C ALA A 55 -20.59 -13.33 2.42
N GLU A 56 -21.59 -12.81 1.68
CA GLU A 56 -21.35 -11.84 0.60
C GLU A 56 -20.86 -10.50 1.18
N THR A 57 -21.43 -10.08 2.30
CA THR A 57 -20.99 -8.90 3.05
C THR A 57 -19.56 -9.09 3.55
N ARG A 58 -19.26 -10.22 4.21
CA ARG A 58 -17.88 -10.56 4.63
C ARG A 58 -16.90 -10.60 3.47
N ARG A 59 -17.30 -11.15 2.31
CA ARG A 59 -16.50 -11.18 1.08
C ARG A 59 -16.27 -9.77 0.53
N ARG A 60 -17.28 -8.90 0.51
CA ARG A 60 -17.15 -7.50 0.08
C ARG A 60 -16.20 -6.72 0.99
N TYR A 61 -16.29 -6.95 2.30
CA TYR A 61 -15.34 -6.36 3.26
C TYR A 61 -13.92 -6.87 3.04
N ALA A 62 -13.71 -8.18 2.92
CA ALA A 62 -12.39 -8.77 2.66
C ALA A 62 -11.79 -8.28 1.32
N LEU A 63 -12.59 -8.15 0.27
CA LEU A 63 -12.15 -7.58 -1.01
C LEU A 63 -11.75 -6.11 -0.88
N ARG A 64 -12.51 -5.32 -0.11
CA ARG A 64 -12.20 -3.91 0.14
C ARG A 64 -10.92 -3.76 0.95
N GLU A 65 -10.76 -4.57 1.99
CA GLU A 65 -9.55 -4.61 2.81
C GLU A 65 -8.33 -5.01 1.97
N LYS A 66 -8.46 -6.06 1.15
CA LYS A 66 -7.43 -6.47 0.19
C LYS A 66 -7.08 -5.33 -0.78
N ALA A 67 -8.07 -4.68 -1.38
CA ALA A 67 -7.82 -3.56 -2.30
C ALA A 67 -7.12 -2.39 -1.60
N SER A 68 -7.46 -2.12 -0.34
CA SER A 68 -6.80 -1.10 0.47
C SER A 68 -5.35 -1.46 0.76
N HIS A 69 -5.08 -2.73 1.08
CA HIS A 69 -3.71 -3.21 1.30
C HIS A 69 -2.89 -3.20 0.02
N ASP A 70 -3.43 -3.74 -1.08
CA ASP A 70 -2.77 -3.73 -2.38
C ASP A 70 -2.41 -2.29 -2.79
N HIS A 71 -3.33 -1.33 -2.59
CA HIS A 71 -3.07 0.07 -2.88
C HIS A 71 -1.97 0.67 -1.97
N ALA A 72 -2.02 0.39 -0.67
CA ALA A 72 -1.01 0.86 0.28
C ALA A 72 0.37 0.29 -0.05
N SER A 73 0.46 -1.00 -0.36
CA SER A 73 1.68 -1.67 -0.80
C SER A 73 2.22 -1.06 -2.09
N LEU A 74 1.37 -0.87 -3.10
CA LEU A 74 1.78 -0.22 -4.35
C LEU A 74 2.35 1.19 -4.13
N LEU A 75 1.70 2.00 -3.28
CA LEU A 75 2.21 3.34 -2.95
C LEU A 75 3.53 3.30 -2.18
N GLN A 76 3.68 2.34 -1.26
CA GLN A 76 4.91 2.16 -0.50
C GLN A 76 6.05 1.71 -1.42
N ASP A 77 5.79 0.76 -2.31
CA ASP A 77 6.77 0.26 -3.27
C ASP A 77 7.19 1.37 -4.23
N ALA A 78 6.23 2.13 -4.77
CA ALA A 78 6.52 3.28 -5.62
C ALA A 78 7.35 4.35 -4.90
N ARG A 79 7.04 4.64 -3.63
CA ARG A 79 7.84 5.58 -2.82
C ARG A 79 9.26 5.06 -2.61
N THR A 80 9.41 3.78 -2.29
CA THR A 80 10.71 3.16 -2.02
C THR A 80 11.57 3.15 -3.28
N ALA A 81 10.99 2.74 -4.41
CA ALA A 81 11.65 2.75 -5.72
C ALA A 81 12.08 4.17 -6.11
N GLY A 82 11.17 5.15 -6.03
CA GLY A 82 11.50 6.54 -6.38
C GLY A 82 12.54 7.18 -5.45
N PHE A 83 12.54 6.82 -4.16
CA PHE A 83 13.57 7.28 -3.23
C PHE A 83 14.93 6.67 -3.55
N GLN A 84 14.97 5.36 -3.82
CA GLN A 84 16.21 4.68 -4.19
C GLN A 84 16.77 5.23 -5.51
N GLU A 85 15.93 5.37 -6.52
CA GLU A 85 16.32 5.97 -7.81
C GLU A 85 16.82 7.41 -7.63
N GLY A 86 16.16 8.21 -6.77
CA GLY A 86 16.60 9.56 -6.46
C GLY A 86 17.97 9.60 -5.75
N ILE A 87 18.24 8.67 -4.84
CA ILE A 87 19.57 8.53 -4.22
C ILE A 87 20.61 8.14 -5.27
N ASP A 88 20.34 7.14 -6.08
CA ASP A 88 21.29 6.62 -7.06
C ASP A 88 21.65 7.71 -8.08
N GLN A 89 20.64 8.39 -8.64
CA GLN A 89 20.84 9.54 -9.53
C GLN A 89 21.58 10.68 -8.84
N GLY A 90 21.26 10.97 -7.58
CA GLY A 90 21.92 12.03 -6.81
C GLY A 90 23.41 11.74 -6.54
N ILE A 91 23.75 10.48 -6.24
CA ILE A 91 25.13 10.03 -6.05
C ILE A 91 25.90 10.11 -7.38
N GLU A 92 25.31 9.62 -8.47
CA GLU A 92 25.93 9.64 -9.80
C GLU A 92 26.20 11.08 -10.25
N GLN A 93 25.19 11.95 -10.21
CA GLN A 93 25.34 13.36 -10.57
C GLN A 93 26.35 14.08 -9.67
N GLY A 94 26.31 13.83 -8.35
CA GLY A 94 27.25 14.45 -7.41
C GLY A 94 28.69 13.99 -7.65
N PHE A 95 28.89 12.73 -7.98
CA PHE A 95 30.21 12.18 -8.32
C PHE A 95 30.74 12.78 -9.62
N GLU A 96 29.94 12.83 -10.68
CA GLU A 96 30.31 13.45 -11.95
C GLU A 96 30.64 14.94 -11.80
N GLN A 97 29.81 15.69 -11.09
CA GLN A 97 30.07 17.10 -10.79
C GLN A 97 31.35 17.29 -9.98
N GLY A 98 31.59 16.42 -8.99
CA GLY A 98 32.82 16.45 -8.19
C GLY A 98 34.08 16.21 -9.03
N ILE A 99 34.03 15.24 -9.97
CA ILE A 99 35.11 15.00 -10.93
C ILE A 99 35.33 16.21 -11.83
N TYR A 100 34.26 16.79 -12.38
CA TYR A 100 34.32 17.98 -13.23
C TYR A 100 34.94 19.18 -12.50
N GLN A 101 34.49 19.46 -11.28
CA GLN A 101 35.02 20.55 -10.46
C GLN A 101 36.49 20.33 -10.08
N THR A 102 36.87 19.09 -9.78
CA THR A 102 38.26 18.72 -9.50
C THR A 102 39.14 18.98 -10.72
N ALA A 103 38.71 18.53 -11.91
CA ALA A 103 39.42 18.78 -13.16
C ALA A 103 39.55 20.28 -13.46
N LEU A 104 38.50 21.06 -13.22
CA LEU A 104 38.50 22.51 -13.39
C LEU A 104 39.53 23.19 -12.49
N ASN A 105 39.57 22.82 -11.20
CA ASN A 105 40.54 23.34 -10.25
C ASN A 105 41.99 22.97 -10.66
N MET A 106 42.21 21.72 -11.09
CA MET A 106 43.52 21.28 -11.58
C MET A 106 43.97 22.05 -12.83
N LEU A 107 43.05 22.35 -13.76
CA LEU A 107 43.34 23.18 -14.94
C LEU A 107 43.68 24.63 -14.55
N ARG A 108 42.97 25.20 -13.57
CA ARG A 108 43.25 26.54 -13.03
C ARG A 108 44.62 26.61 -12.35
N GLU A 109 45.06 25.53 -11.71
CA GLU A 109 46.42 25.40 -11.17
C GLU A 109 47.50 25.16 -12.25
N GLY A 110 47.12 25.06 -13.52
CA GLY A 110 48.04 24.90 -14.65
C GLY A 110 48.56 23.48 -14.84
N LEU A 111 47.88 22.47 -14.26
CA LEU A 111 48.26 21.06 -14.46
C LEU A 111 47.98 20.61 -15.89
N GLU A 112 48.83 19.71 -16.40
CA GLU A 112 48.74 19.22 -17.77
C GLU A 112 47.49 18.34 -17.97
N THR A 113 46.79 18.52 -19.08
CA THR A 113 45.59 17.74 -19.43
C THR A 113 45.78 16.23 -19.43
N THR A 114 46.96 15.72 -19.81
CA THR A 114 47.26 14.27 -19.76
C THR A 114 47.33 13.76 -18.32
N PHE A 115 47.88 14.56 -17.41
CA PHE A 115 47.91 14.26 -15.99
C PHE A 115 46.50 14.28 -15.40
N ILE A 116 45.71 15.31 -15.70
CA ILE A 116 44.33 15.44 -15.22
C ILE A 116 43.49 14.26 -15.71
N SER A 117 43.53 13.94 -17.00
CA SER A 117 42.84 12.79 -17.60
C SER A 117 43.14 11.49 -16.85
N ARG A 118 44.41 11.26 -16.49
CA ARG A 118 44.82 10.07 -15.75
C ARG A 118 44.27 10.01 -14.32
N ILE A 119 44.10 11.15 -13.65
CA ILE A 119 43.60 11.22 -12.27
C ILE A 119 42.08 11.19 -12.20
N THR A 120 41.42 11.95 -13.08
CA THR A 120 39.96 12.14 -13.07
C THR A 120 39.23 11.12 -13.94
N GLY A 121 39.94 10.44 -14.83
CA GLY A 121 39.36 9.51 -15.81
C GLY A 121 38.65 10.20 -16.97
N LEU A 122 38.68 11.54 -17.04
CA LEU A 122 38.03 12.30 -18.11
C LEU A 122 38.77 12.13 -19.43
N ASP A 123 38.01 11.95 -20.51
CA ASP A 123 38.54 11.92 -21.87
C ASP A 123 38.87 13.32 -22.41
N ALA A 124 39.48 13.39 -23.59
CA ALA A 124 39.88 14.65 -24.22
C ALA A 124 38.67 15.57 -24.51
N ALA A 125 37.52 15.02 -24.88
CA ALA A 125 36.32 15.81 -25.20
C ALA A 125 35.64 16.35 -23.94
N GLN A 126 35.65 15.59 -22.85
CA GLN A 126 35.19 16.03 -21.53
C GLN A 126 36.09 17.13 -20.99
N LEU A 127 37.41 16.97 -21.06
CA LEU A 127 38.36 17.99 -20.62
C LEU A 127 38.27 19.28 -21.44
N GLU A 128 38.00 19.20 -22.74
CA GLU A 128 37.78 20.40 -23.55
C GLU A 128 36.53 21.16 -23.12
N ARG A 129 35.44 20.47 -22.77
CA ARG A 129 34.25 21.09 -22.17
C ARG A 129 34.56 21.75 -20.83
N VAL A 130 35.41 21.14 -19.99
CA VAL A 130 35.86 21.77 -18.73
C VAL A 130 36.63 23.06 -19.02
N LYS A 131 37.53 23.05 -20.01
CA LYS A 131 38.27 24.26 -20.42
C LYS A 131 37.36 25.35 -20.98
N GLU A 132 36.37 25.00 -21.80
CA GLU A 132 35.36 25.95 -22.28
C GLU A 132 34.64 26.61 -21.09
N THR A 133 34.25 25.82 -20.10
CA THR A 133 33.63 26.32 -18.86
C THR A 133 34.57 27.27 -18.10
N MET A 134 35.86 26.93 -18.00
CA MET A 134 36.90 27.78 -17.40
C MET A 134 37.07 29.13 -18.12
N LEU A 135 36.97 29.14 -19.46
CA LEU A 135 37.10 30.36 -20.27
C LEU A 135 35.87 31.27 -20.17
N LEU A 136 34.69 30.71 -19.88
CA LEU A 136 33.44 31.45 -19.67
C LEU A 136 33.36 32.06 -18.27
N GLU A 137 34.01 31.45 -17.28
CA GLU A 137 34.12 31.96 -15.90
C GLU A 137 35.59 32.21 -15.51
N PRO A 138 36.26 33.22 -16.12
CA PRO A 138 37.59 33.63 -15.68
C PRO A 138 37.48 34.15 -14.25
N GLU A 139 38.43 33.76 -13.38
CA GLU A 139 38.40 34.14 -11.97
C GLU A 139 38.16 35.65 -11.83
N SER A 140 37.12 36.03 -11.06
CA SER A 140 37.03 37.39 -10.56
C SER A 140 38.19 37.57 -9.59
N ASN A 141 39.34 38.02 -10.12
CA ASN A 141 40.50 38.39 -9.34
C ASN A 141 40.01 39.26 -8.18
N GLY A 142 40.23 38.78 -6.96
CA GLY A 142 40.06 39.54 -5.73
C GLY A 142 40.88 40.81 -5.81
N THR A 143 40.29 41.85 -6.36
CA THR A 143 40.75 43.23 -6.27
C THR A 143 39.77 43.93 -5.33
N SER A 144 39.76 43.50 -4.06
CA SER A 144 39.44 44.45 -2.99
C SER A 144 40.78 45.00 -2.53
N LEU A 145 41.17 46.09 -3.20
CA LEU A 145 42.19 47.02 -2.76
C LEU A 145 41.94 47.46 -1.31
N ASN A 146 43.03 47.57 -0.56
CA ASN A 146 43.31 48.47 0.58
C ASN A 146 42.19 48.82 1.55
#